data_AF-X0V468-F1
#
_entry.id   AF-X0V468-F1
#
_cell.length_a   1.000
_cell.length_b   1.000
_cell.length_c   1.000
_cell.angle_alpha   90.00
_cell.angle_beta   90.00
_cell.angle_gamma   90.00
#
_symmetry.space_group_name_H-M   'P 1'
#
loop_
_entity.id
_entity.type
_entity.pdbx_description
1 polymer ?
#
loop_
_entity_poly.entity_id
_entity_poly.type
_entity_poly.pdbx_seq_one_letter_code
_entity_poly.pdbx_strand_id
1 'polypeptide(L)'
;NLVFEGKYIVLLNLCELLLTELRITNDQGVLDELKQFIGQLLEIAEKSHSYWLLCETYLLQAKLSLLTFNIKKAQRFLTQAHQIAERFDLTQLTAKIANEKDDILKKLDLWEKLEEEDAPMSDRMELARLDEKIVKIIQKRPILTVQVSEEKVVISKERKICLVCRGEVLRFTYICECGAIYCDNCARALTNLENICWVCDVPIDYSKPVKQIEEEPREINFDKKYK
;
A
#
# COMPACT_ATOMS: atom_id res chain seq x y z
N ASN A 1 17.14 -5.55 17.66
CA ASN A 1 17.04 -4.10 17.43
C ASN A 1 17.97 -3.61 16.32
N LEU A 2 19.30 -3.65 16.43
CA LEU A 2 20.22 -3.28 15.31
C LEU A 2 20.07 -4.14 14.03
N VAL A 3 19.68 -5.41 14.17
CA VAL A 3 19.54 -6.35 13.03
C VAL A 3 18.36 -5.98 12.12
N PHE A 4 17.25 -5.47 12.66
CA PHE A 4 16.12 -5.01 11.85
C PHE A 4 16.45 -3.68 11.17
N GLU A 5 17.17 -2.80 11.88
CA GLU A 5 17.63 -1.52 11.34
C GLU A 5 18.54 -1.70 10.12
N GLY A 6 19.56 -2.56 10.20
CA GLY A 6 20.43 -2.83 9.06
C GLY A 6 19.69 -3.46 7.87
N LYS A 7 18.77 -4.40 8.15
CA LYS A 7 18.03 -5.11 7.10
C LYS A 7 17.09 -4.20 6.31
N TYR A 8 16.33 -3.32 6.97
CA TYR A 8 15.42 -2.44 6.23
C TYR A 8 16.19 -1.43 5.37
N ILE A 9 17.34 -0.93 5.84
CA ILE A 9 18.18 0.01 5.06
C ILE A 9 18.68 -0.66 3.79
N VAL A 10 19.20 -1.89 3.90
CA VAL A 10 19.66 -2.66 2.73
C VAL A 10 18.52 -2.86 1.74
N LEU A 11 17.33 -3.22 2.23
CA LEU A 11 16.15 -3.40 1.37
C LEU A 11 15.71 -2.09 0.69
N LEU A 12 15.71 -0.95 1.39
CA LEU A 12 15.38 0.34 0.79
C LEU A 12 16.38 0.76 -0.28
N ASN A 13 17.68 0.60 -0.03
CA ASN A 13 18.71 0.89 -1.02
C ASN A 13 18.61 -0.05 -2.22
N LEU A 14 18.28 -1.32 -2.01
CA LEU A 14 18.06 -2.27 -3.10
C LEU A 14 16.84 -1.87 -3.93
N CYS A 15 15.75 -1.46 -3.30
CA CYS A 15 14.60 -0.91 -4.01
C CYS A 15 14.96 0.36 -4.81
N GLU A 16 15.84 1.22 -4.32
CA GLU A 16 16.30 2.42 -5.06
C GLU A 16 17.09 2.03 -6.32
N LEU A 17 17.97 1.03 -6.20
CA LEU A 17 18.74 0.50 -7.33
C LEU A 17 17.82 -0.14 -8.36
N LEU A 18 16.89 -1.00 -7.93
CA LEU A 18 15.93 -1.66 -8.82
C LEU A 18 14.98 -0.65 -9.49
N LEU A 19 14.58 0.42 -8.81
CA LEU A 19 13.82 1.49 -9.44
C LEU A 19 14.63 2.21 -10.52
N THR A 20 15.92 2.42 -10.28
CA THR A 20 16.82 2.99 -11.29
C THR A 20 16.96 2.07 -12.49
N GLU A 21 17.12 0.76 -12.26
CA GLU A 21 17.17 -0.24 -13.33
C GLU A 21 15.86 -0.28 -14.13
N LEU A 22 14.73 -0.34 -13.44
CA LEU A 22 13.40 -0.33 -14.04
C LEU A 22 13.20 0.90 -14.94
N ARG A 23 13.65 2.07 -14.49
CA ARG A 23 13.59 3.32 -15.25
C ARG A 23 14.37 3.26 -16.57
N ILE A 24 15.52 2.57 -16.56
CA ILE A 24 16.42 2.50 -17.72
C ILE A 24 16.01 1.39 -18.68
N THR A 25 15.56 0.25 -18.14
CA THR A 25 15.36 -0.99 -18.90
C THR A 25 13.91 -1.21 -19.34
N ASN A 26 12.94 -0.58 -18.67
CA ASN A 26 11.51 -0.93 -18.76
C ASN A 26 11.22 -2.41 -18.46
N ASP A 27 12.13 -3.14 -17.80
CA ASP A 27 11.96 -4.57 -17.57
C ASP A 27 10.92 -4.83 -16.48
N GLN A 28 9.81 -5.43 -16.88
CA GLN A 28 8.72 -5.80 -15.98
C GLN A 28 9.14 -6.84 -14.93
N GLY A 29 10.16 -7.66 -15.20
CA GLY A 29 10.72 -8.60 -14.22
C GLY A 29 11.27 -7.89 -12.97
N VAL A 30 11.86 -6.71 -13.15
CA VAL A 30 12.36 -5.87 -12.05
C VAL A 30 11.22 -5.40 -11.14
N LEU A 31 10.02 -5.20 -11.68
CA LEU A 31 8.83 -4.87 -10.86
C LEU A 31 8.42 -6.01 -9.94
N ASP A 32 8.59 -7.27 -10.35
CA ASP A 32 8.26 -8.40 -9.51
C ASP A 32 9.28 -8.58 -8.38
N GLU A 33 10.56 -8.34 -8.65
CA GLU A 33 11.60 -8.27 -7.62
C GLU A 33 11.33 -7.15 -6.61
N LEU A 34 10.97 -5.94 -7.10
CA LEU A 34 10.57 -4.81 -6.26
C LEU A 34 9.41 -5.16 -5.33
N LYS A 35 8.37 -5.84 -5.85
CA LYS A 35 7.22 -6.29 -5.04
C LYS A 35 7.68 -7.25 -3.95
N GLN A 36 8.60 -8.17 -4.25
CA GLN A 36 9.14 -9.10 -3.27
C GLN A 36 9.88 -8.38 -2.13
N PHE A 37 10.79 -7.44 -2.46
CA PHE A 37 11.53 -6.69 -1.44
C PHE A 37 10.65 -5.76 -0.60
N ILE A 38 9.64 -5.16 -1.22
CA ILE A 38 8.64 -4.37 -0.50
C ILE A 38 7.78 -5.24 0.41
N GLY A 39 7.47 -6.48 0.00
CA GLY A 39 6.84 -7.48 0.87
C GLY A 39 7.68 -7.75 2.13
N GLN A 40 9.00 -7.91 1.96
CA GLN A 40 9.91 -8.08 3.11
C GLN A 40 9.98 -6.84 3.99
N LEU A 41 9.97 -5.63 3.42
CA LEU A 41 9.90 -4.38 4.18
C LEU A 41 8.61 -4.31 5.00
N LEU A 42 7.48 -4.73 4.44
CA LEU A 42 6.20 -4.76 5.12
C LEU A 42 6.24 -5.72 6.31
N GLU A 43 6.76 -6.93 6.13
CA GLU A 43 6.93 -7.90 7.23
C GLU A 43 7.81 -7.36 8.35
N ILE A 44 8.92 -6.69 8.01
CA ILE A 44 9.81 -6.07 9.01
C ILE A 44 9.04 -4.98 9.76
N ALA A 45 8.28 -4.16 9.05
CA ALA A 45 7.49 -3.08 9.65
C ALA A 45 6.40 -3.63 10.60
N GLU A 46 5.73 -4.72 10.21
CA GLU A 46 4.73 -5.41 11.06
C GLU A 46 5.39 -6.00 12.31
N LYS A 47 6.48 -6.78 12.14
CA LYS A 47 7.19 -7.46 13.23
C LYS A 47 7.87 -6.49 14.20
N SER A 48 8.29 -5.32 13.71
CA SER A 48 8.88 -4.26 14.53
C SER A 48 7.86 -3.28 15.12
N HIS A 49 6.56 -3.46 14.82
CA HIS A 49 5.49 -2.52 15.17
C HIS A 49 5.78 -1.08 14.74
N SER A 50 6.52 -0.90 13.64
CA SER A 50 6.85 0.41 13.11
C SER A 50 5.75 0.91 12.20
N TYR A 51 4.75 1.56 12.78
CA TYR A 51 3.59 2.08 12.04
C TYR A 51 3.96 3.16 11.03
N TRP A 52 5.02 3.93 11.29
CA TRP A 52 5.55 4.87 10.30
C TRP A 52 6.08 4.13 9.07
N LEU A 53 6.90 3.07 9.28
CA LEU A 53 7.44 2.28 8.19
C LEU A 53 6.34 1.53 7.43
N LEU A 54 5.31 1.04 8.14
CA LEU A 54 4.13 0.43 7.51
C LEU A 54 3.45 1.41 6.54
N CYS A 55 3.16 2.62 6.99
CA CYS A 55 2.54 3.64 6.15
C CYS A 55 3.39 4.02 4.94
N GLU A 56 4.70 4.24 5.14
CA GLU A 56 5.61 4.57 4.04
C GLU A 56 5.77 3.40 3.05
N THR A 57 5.74 2.16 3.53
CA THR A 57 5.76 0.95 2.68
C THR A 57 4.48 0.80 1.86
N TYR A 58 3.30 1.00 2.46
CA TYR A 58 2.04 1.02 1.72
C TYR A 58 2.00 2.16 0.68
N LEU A 59 2.61 3.31 0.96
CA LEU A 59 2.74 4.39 -0.03
C LEU A 59 3.64 3.98 -1.21
N LEU A 60 4.70 3.22 -0.98
CA LEU A 60 5.52 2.66 -2.05
C LEU A 60 4.72 1.67 -2.90
N GLN A 61 3.96 0.76 -2.26
CA GLN A 61 3.08 -0.18 -2.95
C GLN A 61 2.01 0.52 -3.80
N ALA A 62 1.45 1.63 -3.29
CA ALA A 62 0.52 2.45 -4.03
C ALA A 62 1.16 3.00 -5.31
N LYS A 63 2.34 3.64 -5.19
CA LYS A 63 3.03 4.21 -6.34
C LYS A 63 3.47 3.15 -7.35
N LEU A 64 3.93 1.98 -6.91
CA LEU A 64 4.21 0.87 -7.83
C LEU A 64 2.97 0.37 -8.58
N SER A 65 1.81 0.39 -7.93
CA SER A 65 0.55 0.00 -8.59
C SER A 65 0.16 1.00 -9.68
N LEU A 66 0.49 2.29 -9.51
CA LEU A 66 0.29 3.30 -10.56
C LEU A 66 1.17 3.04 -11.79
N LEU A 67 2.40 2.53 -11.61
CA LEU A 67 3.29 2.22 -12.75
C LEU A 67 2.73 1.12 -13.66
N THR A 68 1.88 0.25 -13.11
CA THR A 68 1.16 -0.80 -13.83
C THR A 68 -0.30 -0.42 -14.09
N PHE A 69 -0.64 0.87 -14.03
CA PHE A 69 -1.97 1.45 -14.23
C PHE A 69 -3.09 0.85 -13.35
N ASN A 70 -2.73 0.15 -12.27
CA ASN A 70 -3.71 -0.38 -11.34
C ASN A 70 -4.08 0.69 -10.29
N ILE A 71 -4.88 1.66 -10.72
CA ILE A 71 -5.33 2.80 -9.92
C ILE A 71 -6.12 2.34 -8.69
N LYS A 72 -6.99 1.34 -8.84
CA LYS A 72 -7.79 0.82 -7.72
C LYS A 72 -6.90 0.24 -6.63
N LYS A 73 -5.94 -0.62 -6.97
CA LYS A 73 -4.97 -1.17 -6.02
C LYS A 73 -4.14 -0.06 -5.37
N ALA A 74 -3.76 0.97 -6.13
CA ALA A 74 -3.09 2.14 -5.57
C ALA A 74 -3.98 2.84 -4.51
N GLN A 75 -5.25 3.08 -4.80
CA GLN A 75 -6.20 3.70 -3.86
C GLN A 75 -6.44 2.84 -2.61
N ARG A 76 -6.49 1.51 -2.76
CA ARG A 76 -6.58 0.57 -1.64
C ARG A 76 -5.37 0.69 -0.72
N PHE A 77 -4.15 0.67 -1.27
CA PHE A 77 -2.92 0.84 -0.49
C PHE A 77 -2.86 2.20 0.20
N LEU A 78 -3.26 3.29 -0.46
CA LEU A 78 -3.34 4.61 0.17
C LEU A 78 -4.36 4.66 1.30
N THR A 79 -5.47 3.94 1.16
CA THR A 79 -6.47 3.83 2.22
C THR A 79 -5.92 3.06 3.40
N GLN A 80 -5.19 1.96 3.19
CA GLN A 80 -4.49 1.24 4.26
C GLN A 80 -3.50 2.17 4.98
N ALA A 81 -2.63 2.86 4.24
CA ALA A 81 -1.67 3.79 4.80
C ALA A 81 -2.37 4.89 5.64
N HIS A 82 -3.44 5.48 5.10
CA HIS A 82 -4.18 6.54 5.79
C HIS A 82 -4.80 6.04 7.10
N GLN A 83 -5.46 4.87 7.06
CA GLN A 83 -6.10 4.29 8.24
C GLN A 83 -5.10 3.92 9.33
N ILE A 84 -3.90 3.45 8.96
CA ILE A 84 -2.82 3.21 9.92
C ILE A 84 -2.33 4.55 10.49
N ALA A 85 -2.09 5.56 9.65
CA ALA A 85 -1.61 6.86 10.10
C ALA A 85 -2.61 7.55 11.05
N GLU A 86 -3.92 7.52 10.75
CA GLU A 86 -4.97 8.02 11.63
C GLU A 86 -5.03 7.25 12.95
N ARG A 87 -4.99 5.91 12.89
CA ARG A 87 -5.11 5.07 14.09
C ARG A 87 -3.98 5.28 15.10
N PHE A 88 -2.79 5.63 14.63
CA PHE A 88 -1.60 5.83 15.46
C PHE A 88 -1.19 7.31 15.57
N ASP A 89 -2.13 8.23 15.31
CA ASP A 89 -1.96 9.68 15.47
C ASP A 89 -0.75 10.27 14.72
N LEU A 90 -0.40 9.68 13.58
CA LEU A 90 0.68 10.14 12.70
C LEU A 90 0.22 11.31 11.82
N THR A 91 -0.22 12.40 12.45
CA THR A 91 -0.91 13.55 11.82
C THR A 91 -0.24 14.08 10.55
N GLN A 92 1.08 14.29 10.57
CA GLN A 92 1.83 14.75 9.39
C GLN A 92 1.75 13.76 8.23
N LEU A 93 1.79 12.46 8.54
CA LEU A 93 1.73 11.39 7.55
C LEU A 93 0.31 11.23 7.01
N THR A 94 -0.70 11.36 7.86
CA THR A 94 -2.13 11.40 7.47
C THR A 94 -2.38 12.51 6.44
N ALA A 95 -1.92 13.74 6.73
CA ALA A 95 -2.06 14.87 5.81
C ALA A 95 -1.31 14.64 4.48
N LYS A 96 -0.08 14.10 4.55
CA LYS A 96 0.70 13.74 3.36
C LYS A 96 -0.03 12.69 2.51
N ILE A 97 -0.59 11.65 3.12
CA ILE A 97 -1.32 10.59 2.40
C ILE A 97 -2.61 11.13 1.78
N ALA A 98 -3.33 12.01 2.49
CA ALA A 98 -4.52 12.66 1.94
C ALA A 98 -4.17 13.49 0.69
N ASN A 99 -3.08 14.26 0.75
CA ASN A 99 -2.61 15.02 -0.41
C ASN A 99 -2.23 14.13 -1.60
N GLU A 100 -1.59 12.98 -1.36
CA GLU A 100 -1.25 12.01 -2.43
C GLU A 100 -2.51 11.37 -3.03
N LYS A 101 -3.54 11.08 -2.22
CA LYS A 101 -4.84 10.60 -2.72
C LYS A 101 -5.49 11.63 -3.65
N ASP A 102 -5.55 12.88 -3.20
CA ASP A 102 -6.13 13.97 -4.00
C ASP A 102 -5.33 14.22 -5.27
N ASP A 103 -4.00 14.11 -5.21
CA ASP A 103 -3.11 14.28 -6.37
C ASP A 103 -3.36 13.21 -7.44
N ILE A 104 -3.56 11.94 -7.05
CA ILE A 104 -3.91 10.87 -8.00
C ILE A 104 -5.25 11.16 -8.67
N LEU A 105 -6.26 11.56 -7.89
CA LEU A 105 -7.58 11.88 -8.44
C LEU A 105 -7.52 13.04 -9.44
N LYS A 106 -6.69 14.07 -9.17
CA LYS A 106 -6.48 15.20 -10.09
C LYS A 106 -5.71 14.84 -11.34
N LYS A 107 -4.98 13.72 -11.33
CA LYS A 107 -4.11 13.27 -12.42
C LYS A 107 -4.65 12.05 -13.15
N LEU A 108 -5.90 11.63 -12.92
CA LEU A 108 -6.50 10.46 -13.57
C LEU A 108 -6.40 10.56 -15.10
N ASP A 109 -6.83 11.67 -15.68
CA ASP A 109 -6.74 11.91 -17.13
C ASP A 109 -5.30 11.83 -17.67
N LEU A 110 -4.29 12.13 -16.85
CA LEU A 110 -2.88 11.99 -17.25
C LEU A 110 -2.43 10.53 -17.19
N TRP A 111 -2.88 9.77 -16.20
CA TRP A 111 -2.61 8.34 -16.11
C TRP A 111 -3.25 7.57 -17.28
N GLU A 112 -4.48 7.91 -17.62
CA GLU A 112 -5.19 7.32 -18.78
C GLU A 112 -4.43 7.60 -20.09
N LYS A 113 -3.95 8.83 -20.31
CA LYS A 113 -3.13 9.15 -21.48
C LYS A 113 -1.83 8.35 -21.55
N LEU A 114 -1.13 8.21 -20.43
CA LEU A 114 0.11 7.41 -20.39
C LEU A 114 -0.16 5.92 -20.66
N GLU A 115 -1.33 5.42 -20.29
CA GLU A 115 -1.76 4.06 -20.60
C GLU A 115 -2.10 3.90 -22.09
N GLU A 116 -2.88 4.83 -22.66
CA GLU A 116 -3.23 4.85 -24.08
C GLU A 116 -1.99 4.94 -24.99
N GLU A 117 -0.97 5.68 -24.57
CA GLU A 117 0.27 5.89 -25.31
C GLU A 117 1.32 4.78 -25.10
N ASP A 118 1.04 3.79 -24.24
CA ASP A 118 2.01 2.81 -23.73
C ASP A 118 3.33 3.48 -23.31
N ALA A 119 3.21 4.57 -22.55
CA ALA A 119 4.34 5.42 -22.22
C ALA A 119 5.44 4.62 -21.50
N PRO A 120 6.73 4.91 -21.72
CA PRO A 120 7.81 4.21 -21.05
C PRO A 120 7.74 4.39 -19.52
N MET A 121 8.36 3.46 -18.79
CA MET A 121 8.35 3.45 -17.33
C MET A 121 8.97 4.72 -16.74
N SER A 122 9.91 5.37 -17.45
CA SER A 122 10.45 6.67 -17.08
C SER A 122 9.38 7.73 -16.83
N ASP A 123 8.39 7.79 -17.72
CA ASP A 123 7.37 8.85 -17.72
C ASP A 123 6.31 8.54 -16.66
N ARG A 124 5.97 7.25 -16.53
CA ARG A 124 5.12 6.73 -15.44
C ARG A 124 5.76 7.04 -14.07
N MET A 125 7.07 6.81 -13.92
CA MET A 125 7.80 7.06 -12.68
C MET A 125 7.90 8.55 -12.34
N GLU A 126 8.07 9.41 -13.35
CA GLU A 126 8.06 10.86 -13.17
C GLU A 126 6.70 11.35 -12.66
N LEU A 127 5.60 10.90 -13.29
CA LEU A 127 4.25 11.27 -12.85
C LEU A 127 3.94 10.77 -11.44
N ALA A 128 4.38 9.54 -11.11
CA ALA A 128 4.25 8.95 -9.77
C ALA A 128 5.15 9.61 -8.71
N ARG A 129 6.18 10.38 -9.09
CA ARG A 129 7.20 10.95 -8.19
C ARG A 129 7.82 9.89 -7.27
N LEU A 130 8.12 8.72 -7.83
CA LEU A 130 8.59 7.56 -7.06
C LEU A 130 10.04 7.72 -6.56
N ASP A 131 10.91 8.32 -7.36
CA ASP A 131 12.31 8.58 -6.99
C ASP A 131 12.42 9.49 -5.76
N GLU A 132 11.64 10.57 -5.72
CA GLU A 132 11.59 11.46 -4.56
C GLU A 132 11.13 10.73 -3.29
N LYS A 133 10.25 9.74 -3.44
CA LYS A 133 9.64 9.02 -2.33
C LYS A 133 10.66 8.14 -1.64
N ILE A 134 11.39 7.33 -2.39
CA ILE A 134 12.34 6.38 -1.81
C ILE A 134 13.51 7.10 -1.14
N VAL A 135 14.03 8.15 -1.77
CA VAL A 135 15.08 9.02 -1.19
C VAL A 135 14.62 9.62 0.13
N LYS A 136 13.37 10.12 0.21
CA LYS A 136 12.83 10.68 1.46
C LYS A 136 12.74 9.63 2.58
N ILE A 137 12.43 8.38 2.27
CA ILE A 137 12.37 7.30 3.28
C ILE A 137 13.79 6.99 3.78
N ILE A 138 14.78 6.89 2.87
CA ILE A 138 16.19 6.65 3.21
C ILE A 138 16.77 7.78 4.06
N GLN A 139 16.46 9.04 3.72
CA GLN A 139 16.96 10.23 4.41
C GLN A 139 16.32 10.46 5.79
N LYS A 140 15.01 10.21 5.93
CA LYS A 140 14.25 10.49 7.17
C LYS A 140 14.46 9.46 8.29
N ARG A 141 15.57 8.72 8.28
CA ARG A 141 15.98 7.69 9.25
C ARG A 141 15.24 7.81 10.60
N PRO A 142 14.13 7.09 10.80
CA PRO A 142 13.61 6.92 12.13
C PRO A 142 14.62 6.05 12.86
N ILE A 143 15.06 6.49 14.04
CA ILE A 143 15.57 5.53 15.03
C ILE A 143 14.38 4.61 15.29
N LEU A 144 14.50 3.32 14.97
CA LEU A 144 13.46 2.34 15.29
C LEU A 144 13.46 2.15 16.80
N THR A 145 12.81 3.05 17.53
CA THR A 145 12.51 2.83 18.93
C THR A 145 11.40 1.81 18.99
N VAL A 146 11.78 0.53 18.95
CA VAL A 146 10.87 -0.54 19.34
C VAL A 146 10.48 -0.27 20.78
N GLN A 147 9.27 0.26 20.99
CA GLN A 147 8.63 0.21 22.29
C GLN A 147 8.31 -1.26 22.54
N VAL A 148 9.27 -1.97 23.15
CA VAL A 148 8.99 -3.27 23.76
C VAL A 148 8.09 -2.96 24.94
N SER A 149 6.78 -2.93 24.73
CA SER A 149 5.85 -3.12 25.84
C SER A 149 6.07 -4.56 26.31
N GLU A 150 6.32 -4.75 27.60
CA GLU A 150 6.34 -6.09 28.19
C GLU A 150 5.09 -6.85 27.71
N GLU A 151 5.29 -7.93 26.97
CA GLU A 151 4.22 -8.88 26.72
C GLU A 151 3.80 -9.42 28.07
N LYS A 152 2.78 -8.79 28.66
CA LYS A 152 2.05 -9.39 29.76
C LYS A 152 1.60 -10.75 29.23
N VAL A 153 2.03 -11.80 29.93
CA VAL A 153 1.56 -13.16 29.74
C VAL A 153 0.06 -13.14 29.99
N VAL A 154 -0.72 -12.91 28.93
CA VAL A 154 -2.18 -12.94 28.97
C VAL A 154 -2.60 -14.21 28.26
N ILE A 155 -3.17 -15.11 29.07
CA ILE A 155 -4.10 -16.20 28.75
C ILE A 155 -4.59 -16.11 27.29
N SER A 156 -4.46 -17.20 26.54
CA SER A 156 -4.79 -17.32 25.11
C SER A 156 -6.20 -16.84 24.77
N LYS A 157 -6.38 -15.53 24.64
CA LYS A 157 -7.50 -14.94 23.93
C LYS A 157 -7.06 -14.81 22.49
N GLU A 158 -7.81 -15.44 21.61
CA GLU A 158 -7.62 -15.34 20.17
C GLU A 158 -7.63 -13.85 19.77
N ARG A 159 -6.47 -13.33 19.35
CA ARG A 159 -6.32 -11.92 18.97
C ARG A 159 -7.01 -11.71 17.62
N LYS A 160 -8.03 -10.86 17.59
CA LYS A 160 -8.70 -10.46 16.33
C LYS A 160 -7.93 -9.31 15.69
N ILE A 161 -7.38 -9.52 14.49
CA ILE A 161 -6.56 -8.51 13.79
C ILE A 161 -7.37 -7.91 12.64
N CYS A 162 -7.37 -6.57 12.53
CA CYS A 162 -8.00 -5.89 11.40
C CYS A 162 -7.23 -6.15 10.10
N LEU A 163 -7.92 -6.55 9.04
CA LEU A 163 -7.31 -6.82 7.73
C LEU A 163 -6.63 -5.57 7.12
N VAL A 164 -7.22 -4.39 7.33
CA VAL A 164 -6.78 -3.13 6.68
C VAL A 164 -5.60 -2.51 7.41
N CYS A 165 -5.74 -2.26 8.72
CA CYS A 165 -4.73 -1.54 9.49
C CYS A 165 -3.79 -2.44 10.31
N ARG A 166 -3.94 -3.77 10.20
CA ARG A 166 -3.10 -4.79 10.86
C ARG A 166 -3.00 -4.70 12.39
N GLY A 167 -3.79 -3.84 13.03
CA GLY A 167 -3.83 -3.71 14.48
C GLY A 167 -4.93 -4.55 15.12
N GLU A 168 -4.70 -4.97 16.37
CA GLU A 168 -5.64 -5.73 17.19
C GLU A 168 -6.97 -4.99 17.39
N VAL A 169 -8.10 -5.68 17.32
CA VAL A 169 -9.44 -5.09 17.48
C VAL A 169 -10.02 -5.47 18.83
N LEU A 170 -10.24 -4.46 19.68
CA LEU A 170 -10.60 -4.65 21.09
C LEU A 170 -12.11 -4.43 21.37
N ARG A 171 -12.84 -3.79 20.45
CA ARG A 171 -14.25 -3.36 20.67
C ARG A 171 -15.10 -3.61 19.41
N PHE A 172 -15.77 -2.58 18.90
CA PHE A 172 -16.61 -2.65 17.71
C PHE A 172 -15.81 -3.15 16.50
N THR A 173 -16.25 -4.30 15.99
CA THR A 173 -15.70 -4.98 14.82
C THR A 173 -16.80 -5.18 13.80
N TYR A 174 -16.50 -4.93 12.54
CA TYR A 174 -17.26 -5.53 11.45
C TYR A 174 -16.61 -6.87 11.12
N ILE A 175 -17.41 -7.93 11.11
CA ILE A 175 -16.98 -9.27 10.70
C ILE A 175 -17.80 -9.61 9.46
N CYS A 176 -17.12 -9.77 8.33
CA CYS A 176 -17.75 -10.22 7.11
C CYS A 176 -18.14 -11.71 7.22
N GLU A 177 -19.11 -12.14 6.43
CA GLU A 177 -19.53 -13.55 6.36
C GLU A 177 -18.39 -14.50 5.98
N CYS A 178 -17.40 -14.03 5.20
CA CYS A 178 -16.19 -14.79 4.88
C CYS A 178 -15.18 -14.91 6.03
N GLY A 179 -15.47 -14.32 7.20
CA GLY A 179 -14.58 -14.30 8.37
C GLY A 179 -13.58 -13.15 8.40
N ALA A 180 -13.53 -12.29 7.37
CA ALA A 180 -12.67 -11.10 7.37
C ALA A 180 -13.07 -10.11 8.47
N ILE A 181 -12.09 -9.66 9.26
CA ILE A 181 -12.29 -8.78 10.40
C ILE A 181 -11.79 -7.38 10.09
N TYR A 182 -12.62 -6.39 10.38
CA TYR A 182 -12.31 -4.96 10.21
C TYR A 182 -12.61 -4.21 11.51
N CYS A 183 -11.74 -3.28 11.92
CA CYS A 183 -12.11 -2.32 12.96
C CYS A 183 -13.14 -1.32 12.42
N ASP A 184 -13.92 -0.69 13.31
CA ASP A 184 -14.98 0.25 12.95
C ASP A 184 -14.51 1.33 11.95
N ASN A 185 -13.39 1.99 12.24
CA ASN A 185 -12.84 3.03 11.34
C ASN A 185 -12.52 2.48 9.94
N CYS A 186 -11.86 1.32 9.87
CA CYS A 186 -11.53 0.72 8.58
C CYS A 186 -12.78 0.25 7.84
N ALA A 187 -13.77 -0.34 8.52
CA ALA A 187 -15.02 -0.73 7.89
C ALA A 187 -15.74 0.48 7.28
N ARG A 188 -15.85 1.60 8.02
CA ARG A 188 -16.41 2.87 7.52
C ARG A 188 -15.62 3.43 6.34
N ALA A 189 -14.29 3.40 6.41
CA ALA A 189 -13.43 3.86 5.32
C ALA A 189 -13.67 3.04 4.05
N LEU A 190 -13.79 1.71 4.16
CA LEU A 190 -14.11 0.83 3.04
C LEU A 190 -15.52 1.05 2.49
N THR A 191 -16.51 1.21 3.37
CA THR A 191 -17.88 1.59 3.00
C THR A 191 -17.93 2.87 2.17
N ASN A 192 -17.08 3.84 2.49
CA ASN A 192 -17.03 5.10 1.74
C ASN A 192 -16.24 4.98 0.43
N LEU A 193 -15.26 4.08 0.37
CA LEU A 193 -14.39 3.88 -0.79
C LEU A 193 -15.07 3.04 -1.89
N GLU A 194 -15.32 1.76 -1.64
CA GLU A 194 -15.88 0.79 -2.60
C GLU A 194 -17.18 0.15 -2.09
N ASN A 195 -17.39 0.17 -0.77
CA ASN A 195 -18.43 -0.56 -0.06
C ASN A 195 -18.40 -2.09 -0.24
N ILE A 196 -17.21 -2.69 -0.32
CA ILE A 196 -17.05 -4.15 -0.44
C ILE A 196 -16.05 -4.70 0.56
N CYS A 197 -16.26 -5.95 0.98
CA CYS A 197 -15.26 -6.73 1.67
C CYS A 197 -14.12 -7.07 0.71
N TRP A 198 -12.90 -6.64 1.03
CA TRP A 198 -11.71 -6.92 0.22
C TRP A 198 -11.28 -8.40 0.15
N VAL A 199 -12.03 -9.33 0.74
CA VAL A 199 -11.76 -10.78 0.68
C VAL A 199 -12.76 -11.51 -0.21
N CYS A 200 -14.05 -11.19 -0.11
CA CYS A 200 -15.11 -11.90 -0.84
C CYS A 200 -15.98 -10.99 -1.73
N ASP A 201 -15.63 -9.71 -1.84
CA ASP A 201 -16.31 -8.68 -2.64
C ASP A 201 -17.81 -8.45 -2.31
N VAL A 202 -18.30 -9.03 -1.21
CA VAL A 202 -19.66 -8.80 -0.70
C VAL A 202 -19.78 -7.40 -0.08
N PRO A 203 -20.93 -6.70 -0.23
CA PRO A 203 -21.12 -5.38 0.35
C PRO A 203 -20.92 -5.35 1.86
N ILE A 204 -20.21 -4.32 2.36
CA ILE A 204 -20.08 -4.10 3.81
C ILE A 204 -21.39 -3.54 4.38
N ASP A 205 -21.98 -2.58 3.68
CA ASP A 205 -23.24 -1.93 4.02
C ASP A 205 -24.24 -2.11 2.88
N TYR A 206 -25.19 -3.03 3.04
CA TYR A 206 -26.23 -3.31 2.05
C TYR A 206 -27.17 -2.13 1.79
N SER A 207 -27.17 -1.09 2.63
CA SER A 207 -27.97 0.13 2.41
C SER A 207 -27.33 1.12 1.44
N LYS A 208 -26.06 0.92 1.06
CA LYS A 208 -25.30 1.81 0.17
C LYS A 208 -24.95 1.10 -1.14
N PRO A 209 -24.85 1.85 -2.26
CA PRO A 209 -24.39 1.27 -3.52
C PRO A 209 -22.92 0.83 -3.41
N VAL A 210 -22.57 -0.22 -4.15
CA VAL A 210 -21.17 -0.57 -4.42
C VAL A 210 -20.60 0.45 -5.39
N LYS A 211 -19.44 1.03 -5.06
CA LYS A 211 -18.70 1.91 -5.96
C LYS A 211 -17.67 1.07 -6.69
N GLN A 212 -17.90 0.81 -7.97
CA GLN A 212 -16.86 0.26 -8.83
C GLN A 212 -15.90 1.41 -9.17
N ILE A 213 -14.69 1.34 -8.62
CA ILE A 213 -13.57 2.07 -9.22
C ILE A 213 -13.29 1.29 -10.50
N GLU A 214 -13.51 1.92 -11.65
CA GLU A 214 -13.33 1.30 -12.96
C GLU A 214 -11.92 0.69 -13.03
N GLU A 215 -11.85 -0.64 -12.98
CA GLU A 215 -10.75 -1.43 -13.51
C GLU A 215 -11.35 -2.07 -14.74
N GLU A 216 -10.89 -1.71 -15.94
CA GLU A 216 -11.15 -2.57 -17.08
C GLU A 216 -10.18 -3.77 -16.98
N PRO A 217 -10.67 -5.00 -16.74
CA PRO A 217 -9.82 -6.16 -16.88
C PRO A 217 -9.66 -6.42 -18.39
N ARG A 218 -8.55 -5.99 -18.99
CA ARG A 218 -8.26 -6.36 -20.38
C ARG A 218 -7.10 -7.36 -20.39
N GLU A 219 -7.46 -8.59 -20.77
CA GLU A 219 -6.54 -9.69 -21.02
C GLU A 219 -5.41 -9.21 -21.94
N ILE A 220 -4.16 -9.39 -21.50
CA ILE A 220 -2.99 -9.25 -22.36
C ILE A 220 -3.09 -10.37 -23.40
N ASN A 221 -3.57 -10.02 -24.58
CA ASN A 221 -3.75 -10.95 -25.69
C ASN A 221 -2.37 -11.28 -26.26
N PHE A 222 -1.77 -12.37 -25.80
CA PHE A 222 -0.58 -12.95 -26.41
C PHE A 222 -0.98 -13.66 -27.70
N ASP A 223 -1.02 -12.93 -28.81
CA ASP A 223 -0.90 -13.59 -30.11
C ASP A 223 -0.08 -12.78 -31.12
N LYS A 224 1.18 -13.23 -31.23
CA LYS A 224 2.03 -13.35 -32.43
C LYS A 224 2.18 -12.12 -33.33
N LYS A 225 3.37 -11.51 -33.25
CA LYS A 225 4.13 -11.12 -34.45
C LYS A 225 5.64 -11.09 -34.22
N TYR A 226 6.25 -12.27 -34.23
CA TYR A 226 7.63 -12.45 -34.69
C TYR A 226 7.72 -13.75 -35.49
N LYS A 227 7.29 -13.67 -36.75
CA LYS A 227 7.91 -14.24 -37.96
C LYS A 227 6.93 -14.15 -39.13
#